data_AF-C3XY93-F1
#
_entry.id   AF-C3XY93-F1
#
_cell.length_a   1.000
_cell.length_b   1.000
_cell.length_c   1.000
_cell.angle_alpha   90.00
_cell.angle_beta   90.00
_cell.angle_gamma   90.00
#
_symmetry.space_group_name_H-M   'P 1'
#
loop_
_entity.id
_entity.type
_entity.pdbx_description
1 polymer ?
#
loop_
_entity_poly.entity_id
_entity_poly.type
_entity_poly.pdbx_seq_one_letter_code
_entity_poly.pdbx_strand_id
1 'polypeptide(L)'
;MASLADDKDGWRAEILRGISSVPTIGVPGHLACCEDFAAPILLDDSGQPVVAAAQIGKGAIIVFSHDGYMEKFKQNDENFCQLFNNCLSWLNVDRKMVVYDENISKASQLPKSGALVVVGGGDCLEKLVPDVITFLTNGGCLIGGICPWGWLQLNPSKCLDDMPLQNIIMEAGLSFTEDYSITRDRVFTVPTSSEKMKNAHFGQTLKTVCDKSFEEFAASTEYCTAALPKKCIEKYLLKDLEEVISGHLPHLGEAIKNKTLKKCQRGSAAMASMYLESSCCKAPGIESFPGDFESEPQLHSVTITINSMRQERHTTGYYLPAGTFLLVKSCNTNSGALSGWKIRVGAHTDRLSNQHTLHRWPNISVVTNLNHETQLFSPYGGNIYLESPEKPSLLSITLENVVEAPWFDLTKPETVNNWQVSCQSPGLWAELAGRHIIFTLPSTCLKDGFNPTEMLMFWDKIVQVTCNIFSLHAMHTIVGIDPWHHPWLRNQWKDIHQYLKVFREYERAVNPPSDNQDKIDRKIVSLFDSLTR
;
A
#
# COMPACT_ATOMS: atom_id res chain seq x y z
N MET A 1 16.70 -33.67 -12.94
CA MET A 1 16.41 -32.79 -11.79
C MET A 1 15.23 -33.41 -11.07
N ALA A 2 15.45 -33.90 -9.85
CA ALA A 2 14.43 -34.61 -9.07
C ALA A 2 13.75 -33.61 -8.12
N SER A 3 12.41 -33.64 -8.05
CA SER A 3 11.61 -32.72 -7.23
C SER A 3 11.72 -33.02 -5.74
N LEU A 4 11.65 -31.95 -4.93
CA LEU A 4 11.87 -31.93 -3.49
C LEU A 4 10.63 -32.33 -2.66
N ALA A 5 10.01 -33.46 -3.01
CA ALA A 5 8.86 -33.99 -2.27
C ALA A 5 9.21 -34.90 -1.09
N ASP A 6 10.49 -35.20 -0.85
CA ASP A 6 10.96 -35.96 0.31
C ASP A 6 12.16 -35.23 0.94
N ASP A 7 12.19 -35.16 2.27
CA ASP A 7 13.23 -34.61 3.15
C ASP A 7 14.58 -35.36 2.98
N LYS A 8 15.19 -35.27 1.80
CA LYS A 8 16.36 -36.09 1.42
C LYS A 8 17.68 -35.61 2.00
N ASP A 9 17.74 -34.38 2.51
CA ASP A 9 18.98 -33.81 3.05
C ASP A 9 19.01 -33.67 4.57
N GLY A 10 17.89 -33.91 5.28
CA GLY A 10 17.83 -33.93 6.75
C GLY A 10 18.14 -32.61 7.47
N TRP A 11 18.55 -31.57 6.74
CA TRP A 11 19.04 -30.32 7.34
C TRP A 11 17.97 -29.57 8.12
N ARG A 12 16.71 -29.62 7.67
CA ARG A 12 15.59 -29.04 8.41
C ARG A 12 15.39 -29.76 9.74
N ALA A 13 15.56 -31.08 9.76
CA ALA A 13 15.50 -31.86 10.99
C ALA A 13 16.65 -31.50 11.94
N GLU A 14 17.83 -31.11 11.43
CA GLU A 14 18.93 -30.60 12.26
C GLU A 14 18.57 -29.28 12.95
N ILE A 15 18.01 -28.32 12.21
CA ILE A 15 17.54 -27.03 12.76
C ILE A 15 16.49 -27.27 13.85
N LEU A 16 15.56 -28.18 13.59
CA LEU A 16 14.39 -28.44 14.43
C LEU A 16 14.63 -29.51 15.52
N ARG A 17 15.86 -30.02 15.65
CA ARG A 17 16.19 -31.10 16.58
C ARG A 17 15.81 -30.75 18.03
N GLY A 18 14.80 -31.46 18.55
CA GLY A 18 14.27 -31.25 19.89
C GLY A 18 13.43 -29.97 20.06
N ILE A 19 13.04 -29.33 18.96
CA ILE A 19 12.16 -28.15 18.94
C ILE A 19 10.80 -28.58 18.37
N SER A 20 9.75 -28.42 19.16
CA SER A 20 8.36 -28.55 18.70
C SER A 20 7.70 -27.19 18.50
N SER A 21 8.14 -26.20 19.27
CA SER A 21 7.60 -24.86 19.29
C SER A 21 8.57 -23.87 19.96
N VAL A 22 8.40 -22.58 19.67
CA VAL A 22 9.11 -21.49 20.36
C VAL A 22 8.15 -20.36 20.75
N PRO A 23 8.41 -19.63 21.86
CA PRO A 23 7.59 -18.46 22.22
C PRO A 23 7.65 -17.36 21.15
N THR A 24 6.58 -16.58 21.02
CA THR A 24 6.56 -15.42 20.13
C THR A 24 7.47 -14.30 20.62
N ILE A 25 8.18 -13.64 19.70
CA ILE A 25 8.90 -12.39 19.96
C ILE A 25 8.22 -11.27 19.17
N GLY A 26 7.79 -10.22 19.87
CA GLY A 26 7.16 -9.04 19.27
C GLY A 26 5.99 -9.40 18.37
N VAL A 27 5.89 -8.72 17.23
CA VAL A 27 4.89 -8.99 16.18
C VAL A 27 5.67 -9.26 14.88
N PRO A 28 6.02 -10.53 14.59
CA PRO A 28 6.82 -10.85 13.41
C PRO A 28 6.06 -10.61 12.10
N GLY A 29 6.79 -10.37 11.02
CA GLY A 29 6.23 -10.41 9.66
C GLY A 29 5.95 -11.84 9.18
N HIS A 30 5.33 -12.00 8.01
CA HIS A 30 5.31 -13.30 7.32
C HIS A 30 6.40 -13.40 6.24
N LEU A 31 6.76 -14.64 5.94
CA LEU A 31 7.73 -15.05 4.91
C LEU A 31 7.06 -15.95 3.88
N ALA A 32 7.52 -15.87 2.64
CA ALA A 32 7.16 -16.80 1.57
C ALA A 32 8.37 -17.62 1.12
N CYS A 33 8.19 -18.94 1.06
CA CYS A 33 9.10 -19.86 0.40
C CYS A 33 8.62 -20.07 -1.04
N CYS A 34 9.43 -19.67 -2.02
CA CYS A 34 9.04 -19.63 -3.42
C CYS A 34 9.71 -20.73 -4.25
N GLU A 35 10.94 -21.12 -3.89
CA GLU A 35 11.70 -22.13 -4.61
C GLU A 35 11.93 -23.39 -3.78
N ASP A 36 12.14 -24.51 -4.46
CA ASP A 36 12.18 -25.83 -3.82
C ASP A 36 13.34 -25.99 -2.80
N PHE A 37 14.41 -25.19 -2.94
CA PHE A 37 15.56 -25.16 -2.03
C PHE A 37 15.37 -24.25 -0.80
N ALA A 38 14.18 -23.68 -0.65
CA ALA A 38 13.73 -22.96 0.53
C ALA A 38 12.69 -23.78 1.31
N ALA A 39 12.67 -23.65 2.64
CA ALA A 39 11.72 -24.36 3.47
C ALA A 39 11.21 -23.52 4.64
N PRO A 40 9.92 -23.65 4.98
CA PRO A 40 9.38 -23.09 6.21
C PRO A 40 9.91 -23.85 7.44
N ILE A 41 10.34 -23.10 8.45
CA ILE A 41 10.91 -23.64 9.70
C ILE A 41 9.91 -23.53 10.84
N LEU A 42 9.36 -22.33 11.07
CA LEU A 42 8.35 -22.07 12.10
C LEU A 42 7.15 -21.36 11.49
N LEU A 43 5.96 -21.80 11.89
CA LEU A 43 4.67 -21.28 11.46
C LEU A 43 3.94 -20.61 12.61
N ASP A 44 3.11 -19.63 12.27
CA ASP A 44 2.09 -19.12 13.19
C ASP A 44 0.82 -19.98 13.24
N ASP A 45 -0.16 -19.55 14.03
CA ASP A 45 -1.44 -20.23 14.22
C ASP A 45 -2.32 -20.24 12.96
N SER A 46 -2.01 -19.38 11.98
CA SER A 46 -2.63 -19.37 10.65
C SER A 46 -1.91 -20.27 9.64
N GLY A 47 -0.81 -20.92 10.04
CA GLY A 47 0.00 -21.79 9.19
C GLY A 47 0.99 -21.05 8.30
N GLN A 48 1.23 -19.76 8.57
CA GLN A 48 2.10 -18.91 7.75
C GLN A 48 3.53 -18.90 8.28
N PRO A 49 4.56 -18.96 7.41
CA PRO A 49 5.95 -18.94 7.84
C PRO A 49 6.35 -17.62 8.51
N VAL A 50 7.00 -17.72 9.67
CA VAL A 50 7.65 -16.60 10.38
C VAL A 50 9.16 -16.81 10.53
N VAL A 51 9.61 -18.05 10.32
CA VAL A 51 11.03 -18.39 10.15
C VAL A 51 11.15 -19.31 8.95
N ALA A 52 12.09 -19.01 8.07
CA ALA A 52 12.37 -19.81 6.90
C ALA A 52 13.88 -19.93 6.68
N ALA A 53 14.29 -20.99 5.99
CA ALA A 53 15.68 -21.25 5.69
C ALA A 53 15.82 -21.78 4.26
N ALA A 54 17.00 -21.60 3.67
CA ALA A 54 17.28 -22.01 2.30
C ALA A 54 18.77 -22.27 2.11
N GLN A 55 19.11 -23.07 1.09
CA GLN A 55 20.48 -23.19 0.58
C GLN A 55 20.71 -22.19 -0.56
N ILE A 56 21.92 -21.65 -0.68
CA ILE A 56 22.31 -20.71 -1.75
C ILE A 56 23.72 -21.00 -2.24
N GLY A 57 23.85 -21.53 -3.46
CA GLY A 57 25.14 -22.00 -3.96
C GLY A 57 25.73 -23.07 -3.03
N LYS A 58 26.88 -22.78 -2.41
CA LYS A 58 27.51 -23.63 -1.38
C LYS A 58 27.18 -23.22 0.06
N GLY A 59 26.47 -22.11 0.24
CA GLY A 59 26.13 -21.52 1.52
C GLY A 59 24.69 -21.80 1.94
N ALA A 60 24.30 -21.20 3.06
CA ALA A 60 22.98 -21.39 3.66
C ALA A 60 22.50 -20.13 4.37
N ILE A 61 21.18 -19.93 4.38
CA ILE A 61 20.50 -18.78 4.97
C ILE A 61 19.40 -19.28 5.90
N ILE A 62 19.28 -18.66 7.07
CA ILE A 62 18.07 -18.70 7.89
C ILE A 62 17.63 -17.28 8.26
N VAL A 63 16.34 -17.02 8.17
CA VAL A 63 15.77 -15.70 8.46
C VAL A 63 14.61 -15.79 9.43
N PHE A 64 14.58 -14.82 10.34
CA PHE A 64 13.57 -14.61 11.35
C PHE A 64 12.86 -13.30 11.03
N SER A 65 11.53 -13.31 10.89
CA SER A 65 10.74 -12.12 10.57
C SER A 65 10.53 -11.17 11.75
N HIS A 66 11.45 -11.19 12.72
CA HIS A 66 11.57 -10.20 13.78
C HIS A 66 13.04 -10.11 14.24
N ASP A 67 13.57 -8.90 14.41
CA ASP A 67 14.96 -8.66 14.81
C ASP A 67 15.23 -9.02 16.29
N GLY A 68 14.21 -8.97 17.15
CA GLY A 68 14.31 -9.38 18.55
C GLY A 68 14.84 -10.82 18.79
N TYR A 69 14.74 -11.73 17.81
CA TYR A 69 15.40 -13.05 17.89
C TYR A 69 16.92 -12.91 17.99
N MET A 70 17.52 -11.95 17.27
CA MET A 70 18.96 -11.72 17.28
C MET A 70 19.44 -11.26 18.66
N GLU A 71 18.64 -10.44 19.34
CA GLU A 71 18.90 -10.04 20.73
C GLU A 71 18.84 -11.25 21.69
N LYS A 72 17.83 -12.11 21.55
CA LYS A 72 17.72 -13.34 22.35
C LYS A 72 18.86 -14.31 22.11
N PHE A 73 19.34 -14.42 20.87
CA PHE A 73 20.52 -15.22 20.54
C PHE A 73 21.80 -14.64 21.13
N LYS A 74 21.98 -13.31 21.14
CA LYS A 74 23.10 -12.64 21.83
C LYS A 74 23.09 -12.95 23.32
N GLN A 75 21.91 -12.86 23.95
CA GLN A 75 21.70 -13.09 25.39
C GLN A 75 21.74 -14.57 25.81
N ASN A 76 21.79 -15.49 24.84
CA ASN A 76 21.71 -16.93 25.10
C ASN A 76 20.44 -17.32 25.89
N ASP A 77 19.30 -16.71 25.53
CA ASP A 77 18.01 -16.90 26.19
C ASP A 77 17.60 -18.38 26.18
N GLU A 78 17.16 -18.90 27.33
CA GLU A 78 16.84 -20.32 27.53
C GLU A 78 15.76 -20.84 26.58
N ASN A 79 14.84 -19.99 26.13
CA ASN A 79 13.77 -20.39 25.22
C ASN A 79 14.24 -20.55 23.77
N PHE A 80 15.40 -19.98 23.43
CA PHE A 80 15.87 -19.86 22.05
C PHE A 80 17.28 -20.44 21.83
N CYS A 81 18.03 -20.73 22.90
CA CYS A 81 19.42 -21.18 22.83
C CYS A 81 19.56 -22.51 22.07
N GLN A 82 18.62 -23.45 22.24
CA GLN A 82 18.65 -24.72 21.51
C GLN A 82 18.40 -24.51 20.01
N LEU A 83 17.41 -23.70 19.64
CA LEU A 83 17.15 -23.36 18.23
C LEU A 83 18.38 -22.69 17.61
N PHE A 84 18.99 -21.73 18.31
CA PHE A 84 20.18 -21.05 17.82
C PHE A 84 21.37 -22.00 17.65
N ASN A 85 21.63 -22.87 18.62
CA ASN A 85 22.68 -23.87 18.53
C ASN A 85 22.45 -24.87 17.38
N ASN A 86 21.20 -25.26 17.15
CA ASN A 86 20.84 -26.10 16.01
C ASN A 86 21.10 -25.38 14.68
N CYS A 87 20.78 -24.08 14.58
CA CYS A 87 21.09 -23.29 13.40
C CYS A 87 22.60 -23.23 13.15
N LEU A 88 23.41 -22.92 14.17
CA LEU A 88 24.87 -22.90 14.05
C LEU A 88 25.45 -24.28 13.69
N SER A 89 24.89 -25.35 14.25
CA SER A 89 25.25 -26.74 13.92
C SER A 89 24.99 -27.04 12.44
N TRP A 90 23.80 -26.71 11.94
CA TRP A 90 23.42 -26.91 10.54
C TRP A 90 24.31 -26.11 9.60
N LEU A 91 24.57 -24.85 9.93
CA LEU A 91 25.45 -23.98 9.16
C LEU A 91 26.93 -24.41 9.26
N ASN A 92 27.26 -25.35 10.15
CA ASN A 92 28.64 -25.75 10.48
C ASN A 92 29.53 -24.55 10.87
N VAL A 93 28.98 -23.65 11.71
CA VAL A 93 29.64 -22.42 12.15
C VAL A 93 29.85 -22.42 13.65
N ASP A 94 31.09 -22.22 14.09
CA ASP A 94 31.39 -21.91 15.50
C ASP A 94 30.87 -20.50 15.84
N ARG A 95 30.27 -20.32 17.02
CA ARG A 95 29.76 -19.03 17.51
C ARG A 95 30.80 -17.89 17.42
N LYS A 96 32.10 -18.19 17.52
CA LYS A 96 33.20 -17.22 17.39
C LYS A 96 33.41 -16.72 15.95
N MET A 97 32.90 -17.44 14.96
CA MET A 97 32.95 -17.09 13.54
C MET A 97 31.70 -16.32 13.08
N VAL A 98 30.89 -15.85 14.03
CA VAL A 98 29.73 -15.00 13.77
C VAL A 98 30.17 -13.55 13.72
N VAL A 99 29.90 -12.88 12.60
CA VAL A 99 30.15 -11.45 12.41
C VAL A 99 28.81 -10.74 12.26
N TYR A 100 28.62 -9.63 12.97
CA TYR A 100 27.41 -8.80 12.84
C TYR A 100 27.62 -7.71 11.78
N ASP A 101 26.59 -7.48 10.98
CA ASP A 101 26.51 -6.48 9.92
C ASP A 101 26.91 -5.05 10.35
N GLU A 102 26.60 -4.66 11.58
CA GLU A 102 26.99 -3.36 12.16
C GLU A 102 28.52 -3.09 12.11
N ASN A 103 29.33 -4.14 11.97
CA ASN A 103 30.79 -4.04 11.86
C ASN A 103 31.31 -4.02 10.41
N ILE A 104 30.41 -3.97 9.42
CA ILE A 104 30.73 -4.08 7.99
C ILE A 104 30.35 -2.80 7.26
N SER A 105 31.35 -2.16 6.66
CA SER A 105 31.21 -0.93 5.87
C SER A 105 31.82 -1.04 4.47
N LYS A 106 32.63 -2.08 4.22
CA LYS A 106 33.33 -2.35 2.96
C LYS A 106 33.41 -3.85 2.72
N ALA A 107 33.45 -4.26 1.45
CA ALA A 107 33.53 -5.68 1.06
C ALA A 107 34.71 -6.43 1.70
N SER A 108 35.86 -5.77 1.91
CA SER A 108 37.03 -6.37 2.54
C SER A 108 36.84 -6.78 4.01
N GLN A 109 35.76 -6.31 4.66
CA GLN A 109 35.40 -6.65 6.04
C GLN A 109 34.42 -7.81 6.13
N LEU A 110 33.87 -8.28 5.00
CA LEU A 110 33.04 -9.48 4.99
C LEU A 110 33.87 -10.69 5.46
N PRO A 111 33.26 -11.60 6.25
CA PRO A 111 33.94 -12.83 6.64
C PRO A 111 34.34 -13.65 5.42
N LYS A 112 35.51 -14.28 5.47
CA LYS A 112 35.93 -15.24 4.42
C LYS A 112 35.24 -16.60 4.57
N SER A 113 34.82 -16.93 5.79
CA SER A 113 34.09 -18.13 6.18
C SER A 113 33.33 -17.86 7.48
N GLY A 114 32.31 -18.68 7.79
CA GLY A 114 31.47 -18.48 8.98
C GLY A 114 30.09 -17.91 8.63
N ALA A 115 29.47 -17.24 9.61
CA ALA A 115 28.14 -16.66 9.44
C ALA A 115 28.15 -15.14 9.57
N LEU A 116 27.45 -14.48 8.66
CA LEU A 116 27.07 -13.08 8.76
C LEU A 116 25.69 -12.99 9.43
N VAL A 117 25.58 -12.24 10.52
CA VAL A 117 24.29 -11.88 11.13
C VAL A 117 23.86 -10.52 10.61
N VAL A 118 22.68 -10.45 10.02
CA VAL A 118 22.08 -9.21 9.50
C VAL A 118 20.87 -8.84 10.34
N VAL A 119 20.84 -7.62 10.87
CA VAL A 119 19.79 -7.14 11.79
C VAL A 119 19.18 -5.86 11.24
N GLY A 120 17.89 -5.62 11.48
CA GLY A 120 17.31 -4.30 11.21
C GLY A 120 17.15 -3.98 9.72
N GLY A 121 17.09 -5.00 8.85
CA GLY A 121 16.96 -4.84 7.39
C GLY A 121 18.30 -4.76 6.66
N GLY A 122 19.42 -4.65 7.38
CA GLY A 122 20.76 -4.64 6.80
C GLY A 122 21.11 -3.33 6.08
N ASP A 123 20.58 -2.20 6.54
CA ASP A 123 20.78 -0.88 5.89
C ASP A 123 22.28 -0.52 5.71
N CYS A 124 23.16 -0.98 6.61
CA CYS A 124 24.61 -0.83 6.47
C CYS A 124 25.23 -1.60 5.28
N LEU A 125 24.51 -2.60 4.76
CA LEU A 125 24.92 -3.46 3.65
C LEU A 125 24.35 -3.01 2.30
N GLU A 126 23.63 -1.89 2.21
CA GLU A 126 22.96 -1.43 0.97
C GLU A 126 23.89 -1.48 -0.26
N LYS A 127 25.14 -1.04 -0.11
CA LYS A 127 26.16 -1.04 -1.18
C LYS A 127 26.93 -2.35 -1.33
N LEU A 128 26.73 -3.30 -0.42
CA LEU A 128 27.46 -4.57 -0.33
C LEU A 128 26.59 -5.79 -0.62
N VAL A 129 25.31 -5.61 -0.97
CA VAL A 129 24.39 -6.71 -1.32
C VAL A 129 25.03 -7.69 -2.33
N PRO A 130 25.67 -7.26 -3.43
CA PRO A 130 26.33 -8.18 -4.36
C PRO A 130 27.51 -8.95 -3.75
N ASP A 131 28.30 -8.31 -2.89
CA ASP A 131 29.42 -8.94 -2.19
C ASP A 131 28.93 -9.98 -1.18
N VAL A 132 27.84 -9.69 -0.46
CA VAL A 132 27.19 -10.63 0.46
C VAL A 132 26.66 -11.84 -0.30
N ILE A 133 25.99 -11.66 -1.43
CA ILE A 133 25.53 -12.77 -2.29
C ILE A 133 26.73 -13.60 -2.77
N THR A 134 27.83 -12.96 -3.15
CA THR A 134 29.07 -13.66 -3.54
C THR A 134 29.69 -14.45 -2.38
N PHE A 135 29.67 -13.90 -1.16
CA PHE A 135 30.11 -14.60 0.04
C PHE A 135 29.27 -15.86 0.29
N LEU A 136 27.94 -15.74 0.20
CA LEU A 136 27.00 -16.84 0.44
C LEU A 136 27.15 -17.94 -0.60
N THR A 137 27.15 -17.59 -1.89
CA THR A 137 27.32 -18.56 -2.98
C THR A 137 28.63 -19.35 -2.90
N ASN A 138 29.67 -18.78 -2.28
CA ASN A 138 30.97 -19.41 -2.06
C ASN A 138 31.08 -20.25 -0.77
N GLY A 139 30.01 -20.40 0.01
CA GLY A 139 29.98 -21.23 1.23
C GLY A 139 29.83 -20.45 2.53
N GLY A 140 29.66 -19.13 2.45
CA GLY A 140 29.27 -18.31 3.58
C GLY A 140 27.86 -18.61 4.07
N CYS A 141 27.57 -18.30 5.33
CA CYS A 141 26.26 -18.47 5.92
C CYS A 141 25.63 -17.13 6.34
N LEU A 142 24.30 -17.04 6.35
CA LEU A 142 23.56 -15.86 6.83
C LEU A 142 22.52 -16.23 7.88
N ILE A 143 22.46 -15.43 8.95
CA ILE A 143 21.36 -15.42 9.92
C ILE A 143 20.74 -14.02 9.90
N GLY A 144 19.51 -13.89 9.41
CA GLY A 144 18.84 -12.60 9.28
C GLY A 144 17.72 -12.42 10.30
N GLY A 145 17.58 -11.20 10.81
CA GLY A 145 16.47 -10.81 11.69
C GLY A 145 15.94 -9.43 11.35
N ILE A 146 14.66 -9.31 11.00
CA ILE A 146 14.01 -8.02 10.75
C ILE A 146 12.51 -8.12 10.93
N CYS A 147 11.90 -7.10 11.52
CA CYS A 147 10.46 -6.83 11.46
C CYS A 147 10.12 -6.09 10.15
N PRO A 148 9.60 -6.75 9.08
CA PRO A 148 9.49 -6.13 7.75
C PRO A 148 8.48 -4.96 7.72
N TRP A 149 7.31 -5.14 8.32
CA TRP A 149 6.30 -4.09 8.43
C TRP A 149 6.79 -2.90 9.28
N GLY A 150 7.59 -3.18 10.33
CA GLY A 150 8.24 -2.15 11.13
C GLY A 150 9.29 -1.36 10.33
N TRP A 151 10.07 -2.03 9.49
CA TRP A 151 11.01 -1.37 8.58
C TRP A 151 10.29 -0.47 7.57
N LEU A 152 9.17 -0.93 6.99
CA LEU A 152 8.34 -0.10 6.09
C LEU A 152 7.75 1.12 6.81
N GLN A 153 7.33 0.97 8.07
CA GLN A 153 6.83 2.08 8.88
C GLN A 153 7.91 3.15 9.12
N LEU A 154 9.16 2.72 9.34
CA LEU A 154 10.30 3.63 9.52
C LEU A 154 10.82 4.22 8.20
N ASN A 155 10.44 3.62 7.06
CA ASN A 155 10.86 4.03 5.72
C ASN A 155 9.66 4.29 4.79
N PRO A 156 8.85 5.35 5.03
CA PRO A 156 7.57 5.58 4.34
C PRO A 156 7.68 5.91 2.84
N SER A 157 8.89 6.15 2.33
CA SER A 157 9.20 6.33 0.92
C SER A 157 9.83 5.10 0.26
N LYS A 158 9.99 3.99 0.97
CA LYS A 158 10.59 2.76 0.46
C LYS A 158 9.56 1.63 0.36
N CYS A 159 9.85 0.63 -0.45
CA CYS A 159 9.16 -0.67 -0.43
C CYS A 159 10.12 -1.78 0.01
N LEU A 160 9.62 -3.02 0.15
CA LEU A 160 10.46 -4.14 0.57
C LEU A 160 11.64 -4.38 -0.39
N ASP A 161 11.49 -4.08 -1.68
CA ASP A 161 12.57 -4.22 -2.66
C ASP A 161 13.75 -3.26 -2.43
N ASP A 162 13.56 -2.21 -1.62
CA ASP A 162 14.63 -1.31 -1.20
C ASP A 162 15.37 -1.81 0.07
N MET A 163 14.88 -2.87 0.73
CA MET A 163 15.51 -3.43 1.93
C MET A 163 16.69 -4.34 1.53
N PRO A 164 17.92 -4.09 2.01
CA PRO A 164 19.08 -4.91 1.65
C PRO A 164 18.91 -6.40 1.96
N LEU A 165 18.38 -6.73 3.15
CA LEU A 165 18.14 -8.12 3.53
C LEU A 165 17.09 -8.80 2.64
N GLN A 166 16.04 -8.10 2.19
CA GLN A 166 15.08 -8.63 1.21
C GLN A 166 15.80 -9.02 -0.09
N ASN A 167 16.64 -8.13 -0.62
CA ASN A 167 17.40 -8.40 -1.86
C ASN A 167 18.35 -9.59 -1.73
N ILE A 168 18.96 -9.81 -0.55
CA ILE A 168 19.84 -10.96 -0.31
C ILE A 168 19.03 -12.26 -0.25
N ILE A 169 17.94 -12.29 0.52
CA ILE A 169 17.18 -13.54 0.74
C ILE A 169 16.37 -13.93 -0.49
N MET A 170 16.03 -12.95 -1.33
CA MET A 170 15.42 -13.20 -2.62
C MET A 170 16.32 -14.04 -3.50
N GLU A 171 17.65 -14.00 -3.41
CA GLU A 171 18.52 -14.91 -4.18
C GLU A 171 18.47 -16.36 -3.69
N ALA A 172 17.92 -16.60 -2.49
CA ALA A 172 17.73 -17.92 -1.91
C ALA A 172 16.27 -18.41 -1.98
N GLY A 173 15.44 -17.82 -2.84
CA GLY A 173 14.05 -18.25 -3.04
C GLY A 173 13.11 -17.92 -1.87
N LEU A 174 13.52 -16.97 -1.02
CA LEU A 174 12.76 -16.48 0.12
C LEU A 174 12.33 -15.03 -0.09
N SER A 175 11.20 -14.64 0.48
CA SER A 175 10.74 -13.25 0.46
C SER A 175 10.04 -12.89 1.75
N PHE A 176 10.32 -11.71 2.30
CA PHE A 176 9.41 -11.10 3.27
C PHE A 176 8.13 -10.67 2.56
N THR A 177 7.07 -10.51 3.34
CA THR A 177 5.79 -9.93 2.90
C THR A 177 5.53 -8.64 3.67
N GLU A 178 4.59 -7.83 3.17
CA GLU A 178 4.13 -6.61 3.87
C GLU A 178 3.19 -6.91 5.05
N ASP A 179 2.81 -8.18 5.25
CA ASP A 179 1.90 -8.62 6.31
C ASP A 179 2.64 -9.03 7.59
N TYR A 180 1.86 -9.20 8.66
CA TYR A 180 2.35 -9.53 9.98
C TYR A 180 1.50 -10.59 10.70
N SER A 181 2.15 -11.33 11.58
CA SER A 181 1.51 -12.39 12.36
C SER A 181 0.84 -11.84 13.61
N ILE A 182 -0.43 -12.20 13.82
CA ILE A 182 -1.18 -11.93 15.05
C ILE A 182 -1.48 -13.28 15.73
N THR A 183 -0.46 -13.87 16.33
CA THR A 183 -0.57 -15.18 16.97
C THR A 183 -1.35 -15.10 18.28
N ARG A 184 -2.44 -15.85 18.41
CA ARG A 184 -3.25 -15.90 19.64
C ARG A 184 -2.57 -16.69 20.75
N ASP A 185 -1.93 -17.79 20.36
CA ASP A 185 -1.36 -18.77 21.29
C ASP A 185 0.02 -18.35 21.82
N ARG A 186 0.56 -17.20 21.37
CA ARG A 186 1.89 -16.66 21.72
C ARG A 186 3.04 -17.65 21.52
N VAL A 187 2.86 -18.59 20.60
CA VAL A 187 3.81 -19.66 20.28
C VAL A 187 3.83 -19.90 18.77
N PHE A 188 5.02 -20.09 18.22
CA PHE A 188 5.23 -20.56 16.85
C PHE A 188 5.53 -22.05 16.85
N THR A 189 5.01 -22.77 15.86
CA THR A 189 5.05 -24.23 15.82
C THR A 189 5.79 -24.76 14.60
N VAL A 190 6.36 -25.95 14.76
CA VAL A 190 6.98 -26.67 13.65
C VAL A 190 5.89 -27.25 12.72
N PRO A 191 6.05 -27.18 11.38
CA PRO A 191 5.21 -27.95 10.46
C PRO A 191 5.48 -29.46 10.65
N THR A 192 4.59 -30.16 11.36
CA THR A 192 4.77 -31.58 11.76
C THR A 192 4.33 -32.60 10.72
N SER A 193 3.64 -32.19 9.65
CA SER A 193 3.23 -33.08 8.56
C SER A 193 3.73 -32.58 7.20
N SER A 194 3.92 -33.50 6.26
CA SER A 194 4.27 -33.16 4.86
C SER A 194 3.23 -32.21 4.24
N GLU A 195 1.96 -32.42 4.53
CA GLU A 195 0.87 -31.55 4.05
C GLU A 195 0.98 -30.12 4.60
N LYS A 196 1.18 -29.94 5.91
CA LYS A 196 1.38 -28.61 6.51
C LYS A 196 2.61 -27.91 5.93
N MET A 197 3.68 -28.66 5.69
CA MET A 197 4.90 -28.13 5.09
C MET A 197 4.67 -27.65 3.65
N LYS A 198 4.02 -28.47 2.81
CA LYS A 198 3.64 -28.10 1.44
C LYS A 198 2.74 -26.86 1.42
N ASN A 199 1.72 -26.81 2.27
CA ASN A 199 0.78 -25.69 2.35
C ASN A 199 1.43 -24.37 2.82
N ALA A 200 2.48 -24.46 3.66
CA ALA A 200 3.23 -23.31 4.11
C ALA A 200 4.31 -22.87 3.11
N HIS A 201 4.62 -23.70 2.10
CA HIS A 201 5.54 -23.38 1.03
C HIS A 201 4.75 -22.82 -0.16
N PHE A 202 4.82 -21.50 -0.35
CA PHE A 202 3.99 -20.79 -1.33
C PHE A 202 4.20 -21.29 -2.78
N GLY A 203 5.45 -21.44 -3.23
CA GLY A 203 5.75 -21.95 -4.56
C GLY A 203 5.22 -23.37 -4.82
N GLN A 204 5.39 -24.29 -3.88
CA GLN A 204 4.83 -25.64 -3.98
C GLN A 204 3.30 -25.64 -3.95
N THR A 205 2.71 -24.74 -3.17
CA THR A 205 1.24 -24.59 -3.10
C THR A 205 0.68 -24.15 -4.46
N LEU A 206 1.35 -23.24 -5.16
CA LEU A 206 0.99 -22.85 -6.54
C LEU A 206 1.11 -24.00 -7.56
N LYS A 207 2.16 -24.81 -7.46
CA LYS A 207 2.38 -25.95 -8.37
C LYS A 207 1.38 -27.11 -8.16
N THR A 208 0.72 -27.17 -7.01
CA THR A 208 -0.20 -28.27 -6.63
C THR A 208 -1.68 -27.88 -6.73
N VAL A 209 -1.99 -26.79 -7.42
CA VAL A 209 -3.39 -26.34 -7.63
C VAL A 209 -4.25 -27.43 -8.25
N CYS A 210 -3.70 -28.24 -9.17
CA CYS A 210 -4.41 -29.36 -9.78
C CYS A 210 -4.80 -30.48 -8.80
N ASP A 211 -4.12 -30.58 -7.66
CA ASP A 211 -4.34 -31.62 -6.65
C ASP A 211 -5.45 -31.25 -5.65
N LYS A 212 -5.93 -30.00 -5.67
CA LYS A 212 -7.00 -29.47 -4.79
C LYS A 212 -8.12 -28.88 -5.64
N SER A 213 -9.28 -28.65 -5.02
CA SER A 213 -10.24 -27.73 -5.64
C SER A 213 -9.64 -26.32 -5.69
N PHE A 214 -9.81 -25.61 -6.81
CA PHE A 214 -9.32 -24.25 -6.95
C PHE A 214 -9.84 -23.35 -5.82
N GLU A 215 -11.06 -23.60 -5.36
CA GLU A 215 -11.70 -22.84 -4.28
C GLU A 215 -10.97 -22.97 -2.95
N GLU A 216 -10.56 -24.18 -2.58
CA GLU A 216 -9.80 -24.42 -1.36
C GLU A 216 -8.40 -23.82 -1.46
N PHE A 217 -7.77 -23.96 -2.63
CA PHE A 217 -6.47 -23.37 -2.89
C PHE A 217 -6.50 -21.84 -2.74
N ALA A 218 -7.37 -21.15 -3.50
CA ALA A 218 -7.48 -19.71 -3.48
C ALA A 218 -7.83 -19.17 -2.09
N ALA A 219 -8.70 -19.88 -1.35
CA ALA A 219 -9.04 -19.50 0.01
C ALA A 219 -7.87 -19.62 1.00
N SER A 220 -6.89 -20.49 0.73
CA SER A 220 -5.72 -20.73 1.60
C SER A 220 -4.57 -19.76 1.35
N THR A 221 -4.48 -19.20 0.14
CA THR A 221 -3.38 -18.32 -0.31
C THR A 221 -3.69 -16.83 -0.23
N GLU A 222 -4.92 -16.45 0.18
CA GLU A 222 -5.42 -15.07 0.20
C GLU A 222 -4.47 -14.08 0.88
N TYR A 223 -3.92 -14.43 2.06
CA TYR A 223 -3.06 -13.53 2.83
C TYR A 223 -1.67 -13.38 2.20
N CYS A 224 -1.03 -14.49 1.80
CA CYS A 224 0.31 -14.46 1.21
C CYS A 224 0.33 -13.67 -0.10
N THR A 225 -0.68 -13.89 -0.94
CA THR A 225 -0.76 -13.29 -2.28
C THR A 225 -0.85 -11.77 -2.19
N ALA A 226 -1.74 -11.24 -1.36
CA ALA A 226 -1.95 -9.80 -1.27
C ALA A 226 -0.75 -8.99 -0.73
N ALA A 227 0.23 -9.65 -0.10
CA ALA A 227 1.34 -8.99 0.61
C ALA A 227 2.73 -9.27 0.03
N LEU A 228 2.83 -10.02 -1.08
CA LEU A 228 4.09 -10.35 -1.72
C LEU A 228 4.65 -9.19 -2.56
N PRO A 229 5.95 -8.88 -2.48
CA PRO A 229 6.59 -7.88 -3.33
C PRO A 229 6.51 -8.25 -4.82
N LYS A 230 6.25 -7.26 -5.68
CA LYS A 230 6.16 -7.43 -7.13
C LYS A 230 7.37 -8.16 -7.73
N LYS A 231 8.57 -7.80 -7.30
CA LYS A 231 9.82 -8.41 -7.76
C LYS A 231 9.93 -9.91 -7.42
N CYS A 232 9.40 -10.34 -6.28
CA CYS A 232 9.33 -11.76 -5.91
C CYS A 232 8.42 -12.54 -6.87
N ILE A 233 7.29 -11.94 -7.23
CA ILE A 233 6.30 -12.54 -8.14
C ILE A 233 6.91 -12.72 -9.53
N GLU A 234 7.48 -11.65 -10.08
CA GLU A 234 8.13 -11.65 -11.39
C GLU A 234 9.28 -12.66 -11.46
N LYS A 235 10.06 -12.79 -10.38
CA LYS A 235 11.22 -13.69 -10.34
C LYS A 235 10.83 -15.16 -10.26
N TYR A 236 9.81 -15.50 -9.46
CA TYR A 236 9.56 -16.91 -9.10
C TYR A 236 8.21 -17.46 -9.50
N LEU A 237 7.16 -16.63 -9.54
CA LEU A 237 5.79 -17.13 -9.45
C LEU A 237 4.95 -16.78 -10.68
N LEU A 238 5.44 -15.90 -11.56
CA LEU A 238 4.66 -15.35 -12.65
C LEU A 238 4.07 -16.44 -13.57
N LYS A 239 4.89 -17.44 -13.94
CA LYS A 239 4.48 -18.55 -14.80
C LYS A 239 3.43 -19.44 -14.11
N ASP A 240 3.67 -19.80 -12.85
CA ASP A 240 2.76 -20.65 -12.09
C ASP A 240 1.42 -19.92 -11.86
N LEU A 241 1.46 -18.61 -11.59
CA LEU A 241 0.26 -17.78 -11.48
C LEU A 241 -0.52 -17.71 -12.79
N GLU A 242 0.16 -17.55 -13.93
CA GLU A 242 -0.48 -17.55 -15.25
C GLU A 242 -1.29 -18.83 -15.50
N GLU A 243 -0.68 -19.98 -15.24
CA GLU A 243 -1.33 -21.29 -15.40
C GLU A 243 -2.57 -21.38 -14.51
N VAL A 244 -2.45 -20.96 -13.24
CA VAL A 244 -3.55 -20.98 -12.27
C VAL A 244 -4.71 -20.06 -12.69
N ILE A 245 -4.45 -18.83 -13.09
CA ILE A 245 -5.51 -17.86 -13.38
C ILE A 245 -6.14 -18.03 -14.77
N SER A 246 -5.44 -18.63 -15.73
CA SER A 246 -5.89 -18.75 -17.12
C SER A 246 -7.24 -19.47 -17.27
N GLY A 247 -7.65 -20.26 -16.27
CA GLY A 247 -8.98 -20.87 -16.16
C GLY A 247 -9.86 -20.38 -15.00
N HIS A 248 -9.38 -19.43 -14.18
CA HIS A 248 -9.99 -19.16 -12.87
C HIS A 248 -10.00 -17.66 -12.47
N LEU A 249 -10.25 -16.78 -13.44
CA LEU A 249 -10.46 -15.36 -13.15
C LEU A 249 -11.60 -15.16 -12.13
N PRO A 250 -11.46 -14.18 -11.21
CA PRO A 250 -12.49 -13.94 -10.20
C PRO A 250 -13.79 -13.47 -10.85
N HIS A 251 -14.92 -14.07 -10.47
CA HIS A 251 -16.23 -13.51 -10.77
C HIS A 251 -16.42 -12.24 -9.94
N LEU A 252 -16.61 -11.08 -10.58
CA LEU A 252 -16.89 -9.80 -9.91
C LEU A 252 -18.39 -9.47 -10.02
N GLY A 253 -18.94 -8.74 -9.04
CA GLY A 253 -20.31 -8.20 -9.11
C GLY A 253 -21.39 -9.01 -8.41
N GLU A 254 -21.17 -10.31 -8.16
CA GLU A 254 -22.18 -11.19 -7.54
C GLU A 254 -22.01 -11.34 -6.03
N ALA A 255 -23.13 -11.21 -5.29
CA ALA A 255 -23.15 -11.39 -3.84
C ALA A 255 -23.06 -12.88 -3.47
N ILE A 256 -21.87 -13.30 -3.04
CA ILE A 256 -21.63 -14.66 -2.54
C ILE A 256 -22.09 -14.76 -1.08
N LYS A 257 -22.95 -15.72 -0.71
CA LYS A 257 -23.36 -15.92 0.71
C LYS A 257 -22.39 -16.84 1.47
N ASN A 258 -21.81 -17.84 0.81
CA ASN A 258 -20.94 -18.85 1.43
C ASN A 258 -19.58 -18.25 1.80
N LYS A 259 -19.14 -18.45 3.06
CA LYS A 259 -17.88 -17.89 3.59
C LYS A 259 -16.63 -18.42 2.88
N THR A 260 -16.60 -19.70 2.51
CA THR A 260 -15.46 -20.31 1.80
C THR A 260 -15.36 -19.77 0.39
N LEU A 261 -16.49 -19.66 -0.32
CA LEU A 261 -16.53 -19.07 -1.66
C LEU A 261 -16.14 -17.59 -1.66
N LYS A 262 -16.43 -16.84 -0.60
CA LYS A 262 -15.91 -15.47 -0.42
C LYS A 262 -14.38 -15.45 -0.30
N LYS A 263 -13.80 -16.34 0.51
CA LYS A 263 -12.34 -16.44 0.62
C LYS A 263 -11.70 -16.83 -0.70
N CYS A 264 -12.29 -17.79 -1.42
CA CYS A 264 -11.89 -18.13 -2.78
C CYS A 264 -11.90 -16.88 -3.67
N GLN A 265 -13.04 -16.18 -3.80
CA GLN A 265 -13.15 -14.98 -4.65
C GLN A 265 -12.06 -13.94 -4.34
N ARG A 266 -11.75 -13.72 -3.05
CA ARG A 266 -10.72 -12.78 -2.61
C ARG A 266 -9.30 -13.26 -2.94
N GLY A 267 -9.00 -14.53 -2.69
CA GLY A 267 -7.71 -15.12 -3.07
C GLY A 267 -7.49 -15.13 -4.59
N SER A 268 -8.50 -15.51 -5.36
CA SER A 268 -8.48 -15.46 -6.83
C SER A 268 -8.25 -14.03 -7.33
N ALA A 269 -8.95 -13.05 -6.74
CA ALA A 269 -8.77 -11.65 -7.10
C ALA A 269 -7.38 -11.11 -6.73
N ALA A 270 -6.81 -11.51 -5.58
CA ALA A 270 -5.46 -11.14 -5.19
C ALA A 270 -4.43 -11.70 -6.17
N MET A 271 -4.49 -13.01 -6.47
CA MET A 271 -3.60 -13.66 -7.44
C MET A 271 -3.72 -13.07 -8.84
N ALA A 272 -4.95 -12.82 -9.30
CA ALA A 272 -5.16 -12.21 -10.61
C ALA A 272 -4.62 -10.76 -10.64
N SER A 273 -4.83 -9.97 -9.59
CA SER A 273 -4.29 -8.60 -9.52
C SER A 273 -2.76 -8.60 -9.60
N MET A 274 -2.10 -9.50 -8.85
CA MET A 274 -0.66 -9.69 -8.90
C MET A 274 -0.17 -10.06 -10.29
N TYR A 275 -0.79 -11.06 -10.92
CA TYR A 275 -0.43 -11.44 -12.28
C TYR A 275 -0.58 -10.26 -13.22
N LEU A 276 -1.75 -9.61 -13.26
CA LEU A 276 -2.03 -8.52 -14.20
C LEU A 276 -1.01 -7.38 -14.08
N GLU A 277 -0.60 -7.03 -12.85
CA GLU A 277 0.41 -6.00 -12.60
C GLU A 277 1.83 -6.43 -13.00
N SER A 278 2.17 -7.71 -12.86
CA SER A 278 3.49 -8.27 -13.21
C SER A 278 3.62 -8.65 -14.69
N SER A 279 2.56 -9.16 -15.31
CA SER A 279 2.48 -9.50 -16.74
C SER A 279 2.14 -8.30 -17.63
N CYS A 280 1.83 -7.15 -17.00
CA CYS A 280 1.44 -5.92 -17.67
C CYS A 280 0.20 -6.12 -18.57
N CYS A 281 -0.79 -6.85 -18.05
CA CYS A 281 -2.05 -7.10 -18.74
C CYS A 281 -3.15 -6.15 -18.25
N LYS A 282 -4.01 -5.73 -19.18
CA LYS A 282 -5.26 -5.02 -18.88
C LYS A 282 -6.18 -5.93 -18.07
N ALA A 283 -6.79 -5.40 -17.01
CA ALA A 283 -7.70 -6.17 -16.18
C ALA A 283 -9.03 -6.44 -16.91
N PRO A 284 -9.56 -7.67 -16.91
CA PRO A 284 -10.87 -7.97 -17.48
C PRO A 284 -12.01 -7.41 -16.61
N GLY A 285 -13.16 -7.07 -17.20
CA GLY A 285 -14.34 -6.58 -16.47
C GLY A 285 -14.28 -5.10 -16.07
N ILE A 286 -13.22 -4.38 -16.45
CA ILE A 286 -13.06 -2.97 -16.10
C ILE A 286 -14.05 -2.05 -16.82
N GLU A 287 -14.68 -2.51 -17.89
CA GLU A 287 -15.75 -1.79 -18.58
C GLU A 287 -16.92 -1.46 -17.64
N SER A 288 -17.14 -2.29 -16.62
CA SER A 288 -18.12 -2.03 -15.57
C SER A 288 -17.59 -1.03 -14.53
N PHE A 289 -16.34 -1.18 -14.11
CA PHE A 289 -15.67 -0.27 -13.18
C PHE A 289 -14.14 -0.47 -13.18
N PRO A 290 -13.31 0.59 -13.24
CA PRO A 290 -13.70 2.01 -13.21
C PRO A 290 -14.21 2.57 -14.56
N GLY A 291 -14.27 1.74 -15.60
CA GLY A 291 -14.63 2.12 -16.96
C GLY A 291 -13.52 1.77 -17.94
N ASP A 292 -13.89 1.62 -19.22
CA ASP A 292 -12.95 1.40 -20.31
C ASP A 292 -13.31 2.27 -21.53
N PHE A 293 -12.33 2.54 -22.38
CA PHE A 293 -12.56 3.26 -23.63
C PHE A 293 -13.17 2.33 -24.68
N GLU A 294 -14.21 2.79 -25.38
CA GLU A 294 -14.85 2.04 -26.47
C GLU A 294 -13.91 1.80 -27.67
N SER A 295 -12.93 2.69 -27.85
CA SER A 295 -11.87 2.60 -28.85
C SER A 295 -10.57 3.16 -28.28
N GLU A 296 -9.42 2.76 -28.83
CA GLU A 296 -8.11 3.29 -28.39
C GLU A 296 -8.09 4.82 -28.46
N PRO A 297 -7.91 5.52 -27.30
CA PRO A 297 -7.89 6.97 -27.28
C PRO A 297 -6.58 7.51 -27.85
N GLN A 298 -6.62 8.73 -28.38
CA GLN A 298 -5.40 9.42 -28.77
C GLN A 298 -4.55 9.73 -27.54
N LEU A 299 -3.29 9.29 -27.56
CA LEU A 299 -2.34 9.52 -26.48
C LEU A 299 -1.55 10.81 -26.69
N HIS A 300 -1.23 11.47 -25.60
CA HIS A 300 -0.53 12.74 -25.55
C HIS A 300 0.69 12.67 -24.64
N SER A 301 1.60 13.63 -24.84
CA SER A 301 2.67 13.96 -23.91
C SER A 301 2.48 15.40 -23.44
N VAL A 302 2.57 15.61 -22.13
CA VAL A 302 2.34 16.92 -21.50
C VAL A 302 3.37 17.17 -20.41
N THR A 303 3.84 18.41 -20.32
CA THR A 303 4.63 18.87 -19.17
C THR A 303 3.76 19.63 -18.20
N ILE A 304 3.78 19.23 -16.93
CA ILE A 304 3.04 19.88 -15.85
C ILE A 304 4.00 20.38 -14.78
N THR A 305 3.65 21.52 -14.17
CA THR A 305 4.40 22.09 -13.05
C THR A 305 3.46 22.26 -11.86
N ILE A 306 3.86 21.74 -10.70
CA ILE A 306 3.11 21.81 -9.46
C ILE A 306 3.97 22.46 -8.39
N ASN A 307 3.43 23.53 -7.80
CA ASN A 307 3.98 24.15 -6.61
C ASN A 307 3.13 23.75 -5.41
N SER A 308 3.68 22.93 -4.52
CA SER A 308 3.00 22.50 -3.31
C SER A 308 3.60 23.16 -2.08
N MET A 309 2.75 23.53 -1.11
CA MET A 309 3.17 24.14 0.15
C MET A 309 3.05 23.19 1.34
N ARG A 310 2.33 22.07 1.18
CA ARG A 310 2.07 21.05 2.20
C ARG A 310 1.73 19.72 1.52
N GLN A 311 1.62 18.65 2.29
CA GLN A 311 1.23 17.35 1.76
C GLN A 311 -0.22 17.38 1.26
N GLU A 312 -0.38 17.23 -0.05
CA GLU A 312 -1.67 17.19 -0.76
C GLU A 312 -1.59 16.27 -1.98
N ARG A 313 -2.76 15.79 -2.42
CA ARG A 313 -2.94 15.13 -3.71
C ARG A 313 -3.38 16.17 -4.74
N HIS A 314 -2.58 16.34 -5.78
CA HIS A 314 -2.81 17.28 -6.87
C HIS A 314 -3.40 16.56 -8.08
N THR A 315 -4.54 17.05 -8.54
CA THR A 315 -5.12 16.64 -9.83
C THR A 315 -4.27 17.15 -10.98
N THR A 316 -4.02 16.28 -11.97
CA THR A 316 -3.23 16.64 -13.16
C THR A 316 -4.09 17.06 -14.35
N GLY A 317 -5.37 16.69 -14.38
CA GLY A 317 -6.24 16.84 -15.56
C GLY A 317 -6.00 15.77 -16.64
N TYR A 318 -5.30 14.69 -16.31
CA TYR A 318 -4.97 13.62 -17.24
C TYR A 318 -5.40 12.24 -16.71
N TYR A 319 -5.69 11.34 -17.63
CA TYR A 319 -6.12 9.96 -17.42
C TYR A 319 -5.12 9.02 -18.07
N LEU A 320 -4.82 7.90 -17.41
CA LEU A 320 -4.07 6.79 -18.01
C LEU A 320 -5.06 5.70 -18.46
N PRO A 321 -5.09 5.34 -19.77
CA PRO A 321 -5.84 4.18 -20.23
C PRO A 321 -5.40 2.88 -19.55
N ALA A 322 -6.35 2.01 -19.27
CA ALA A 322 -6.08 0.72 -18.65
C ALA A 322 -5.20 -0.18 -19.54
N GLY A 323 -4.31 -0.94 -18.92
CA GLY A 323 -3.37 -1.80 -19.64
C GLY A 323 -2.21 -1.05 -20.31
N THR A 324 -1.96 0.20 -19.91
CA THR A 324 -0.91 1.05 -20.49
C THR A 324 0.13 1.46 -19.45
N PHE A 325 1.34 1.76 -19.90
CA PHE A 325 2.38 2.37 -19.07
C PHE A 325 2.29 3.89 -19.11
N LEU A 326 2.23 4.50 -17.94
CA LEU A 326 2.57 5.90 -17.75
C LEU A 326 4.10 6.04 -17.68
N LEU A 327 4.66 6.84 -18.57
CA LEU A 327 6.07 7.24 -18.49
C LEU A 327 6.14 8.66 -17.93
N VAL A 328 6.97 8.84 -16.91
CA VAL A 328 7.19 10.12 -16.25
C VAL A 328 8.65 10.47 -16.33
N LYS A 329 8.95 11.67 -16.85
CA LYS A 329 10.31 12.20 -16.92
C LYS A 329 10.40 13.48 -16.10
N SER A 330 11.36 13.54 -15.19
CA SER A 330 11.66 14.76 -14.46
C SER A 330 12.24 15.81 -15.40
N CYS A 331 11.68 17.03 -15.38
CA CYS A 331 12.30 18.18 -16.03
C CYS A 331 13.44 18.78 -15.18
N ASN A 332 13.49 18.43 -13.90
CA ASN A 332 14.51 18.87 -12.97
C ASN A 332 15.76 17.97 -13.06
N THR A 333 16.93 18.58 -13.14
CA THR A 333 18.23 17.88 -13.12
C THR A 333 18.69 17.49 -11.71
N ASN A 334 18.09 18.08 -10.67
CA ASN A 334 18.40 17.75 -9.28
C ASN A 334 17.45 16.67 -8.73
N SER A 335 17.98 15.49 -8.46
CA SER A 335 17.23 14.34 -7.90
C SER A 335 16.55 14.65 -6.56
N GLY A 336 17.08 15.61 -5.78
CA GLY A 336 16.49 16.03 -4.51
C GLY A 336 15.09 16.66 -4.65
N ALA A 337 14.75 17.19 -5.83
CA ALA A 337 13.44 17.80 -6.09
C ALA A 337 12.30 16.79 -6.13
N LEU A 338 12.61 15.50 -6.36
CA LEU A 338 11.62 14.42 -6.43
C LEU A 338 11.40 13.74 -5.07
N SER A 339 12.23 14.05 -4.07
CA SER A 339 12.18 13.39 -2.77
C SER A 339 10.82 13.57 -2.11
N GLY A 340 10.16 12.45 -1.80
CA GLY A 340 8.85 12.39 -1.16
C GLY A 340 7.65 12.61 -2.09
N TRP A 341 7.87 12.88 -3.38
CA TRP A 341 6.79 12.89 -4.35
C TRP A 341 6.40 11.47 -4.77
N LYS A 342 5.08 11.24 -4.89
CA LYS A 342 4.51 10.00 -5.45
C LYS A 342 3.61 10.33 -6.62
N ILE A 343 3.52 9.41 -7.59
CA ILE A 343 2.52 9.46 -8.65
C ILE A 343 1.51 8.33 -8.45
N ARG A 344 0.24 8.63 -8.65
CA ARG A 344 -0.89 7.72 -8.50
C ARG A 344 -1.70 7.69 -9.78
N VAL A 345 -2.14 6.49 -10.15
CA VAL A 345 -3.20 6.27 -11.15
C VAL A 345 -4.41 5.70 -10.42
N GLY A 346 -5.57 6.34 -10.59
CA GLY A 346 -6.84 5.97 -9.94
C GLY A 346 -7.14 6.82 -8.70
N ALA A 347 -8.40 7.26 -8.57
CA ALA A 347 -8.84 8.17 -7.50
C ALA A 347 -8.98 7.50 -6.12
N HIS A 348 -9.08 6.17 -6.11
CA HIS A 348 -9.58 5.39 -4.99
C HIS A 348 -8.48 5.11 -3.96
N THR A 349 -8.88 5.05 -2.69
CA THR A 349 -7.98 4.70 -1.56
C THR A 349 -8.49 3.51 -0.75
N ASP A 350 -9.71 3.08 -1.00
CA ASP A 350 -10.31 1.91 -0.37
C ASP A 350 -9.74 0.61 -0.94
N ARG A 351 -9.49 -0.34 -0.05
CA ARG A 351 -9.06 -1.70 -0.37
C ARG A 351 -10.22 -2.64 -0.13
N LEU A 352 -10.72 -3.30 -1.18
CA LEU A 352 -11.88 -4.20 -1.02
C LEU A 352 -11.51 -5.63 -0.63
N SER A 353 -10.22 -5.95 -0.43
CA SER A 353 -9.74 -7.29 -0.07
C SER A 353 -10.36 -7.86 1.22
N ASN A 354 -11.00 -7.05 2.04
CA ASN A 354 -11.70 -7.48 3.27
C ASN A 354 -13.24 -7.45 3.16
N GLN A 355 -13.79 -7.11 2.00
CA GLN A 355 -15.23 -6.95 1.83
C GLN A 355 -15.94 -8.29 1.63
N HIS A 356 -17.21 -8.33 2.02
CA HIS A 356 -18.05 -9.52 1.88
C HIS A 356 -18.43 -9.86 0.44
N THR A 357 -18.35 -8.89 -0.46
CA THR A 357 -18.66 -9.03 -1.89
C THR A 357 -17.75 -8.10 -2.67
N LEU A 358 -17.07 -8.64 -3.67
CA LEU A 358 -16.24 -7.85 -4.58
C LEU A 358 -17.08 -7.43 -5.78
N HIS A 359 -17.58 -6.18 -5.76
CA HIS A 359 -18.32 -5.61 -6.89
C HIS A 359 -17.41 -5.10 -8.03
N ARG A 360 -16.11 -4.99 -7.75
CA ARG A 360 -15.06 -4.54 -8.65
C ARG A 360 -13.74 -5.16 -8.22
N TRP A 361 -12.70 -4.97 -9.02
CA TRP A 361 -11.32 -5.27 -8.62
C TRP A 361 -10.98 -4.63 -7.27
N PRO A 362 -10.28 -5.34 -6.36
CA PRO A 362 -10.17 -4.92 -4.97
C PRO A 362 -9.33 -3.65 -4.78
N ASN A 363 -8.22 -3.55 -5.52
CA ASN A 363 -7.29 -2.43 -5.47
C ASN A 363 -7.10 -1.90 -6.90
N ILE A 364 -7.72 -0.78 -7.23
CA ILE A 364 -7.71 -0.20 -8.59
C ILE A 364 -6.87 1.07 -8.68
N SER A 365 -5.97 1.27 -7.73
CA SER A 365 -5.09 2.42 -7.72
C SER A 365 -3.66 1.99 -7.51
N VAL A 366 -2.81 2.38 -8.44
CA VAL A 366 -1.39 2.04 -8.44
C VAL A 366 -0.61 3.29 -8.10
N VAL A 367 0.35 3.17 -7.18
CA VAL A 367 1.13 4.29 -6.64
C VAL A 367 2.60 3.91 -6.63
N THR A 368 3.47 4.84 -7.02
CA THR A 368 4.91 4.68 -6.88
C THR A 368 5.59 6.00 -6.58
N ASN A 369 6.80 5.96 -6.01
CA ASN A 369 7.62 7.16 -5.83
C ASN A 369 8.15 7.67 -7.17
N LEU A 370 8.31 8.98 -7.28
CA LEU A 370 8.92 9.58 -8.46
C LEU A 370 10.46 9.50 -8.41
N ASN A 371 11.02 8.99 -9.50
CA ASN A 371 12.44 9.04 -9.84
C ASN A 371 12.64 9.88 -11.12
N HIS A 372 13.90 10.10 -11.52
CA HIS A 372 14.22 10.90 -12.72
C HIS A 372 13.50 10.40 -13.96
N GLU A 373 13.44 9.08 -14.11
CA GLU A 373 12.54 8.37 -15.02
C GLU A 373 11.73 7.39 -14.20
N THR A 374 10.41 7.43 -14.34
CA THR A 374 9.48 6.54 -13.64
C THR A 374 8.55 5.91 -14.66
N GLN A 375 8.38 4.59 -14.57
CA GLN A 375 7.43 3.83 -15.37
C GLN A 375 6.41 3.20 -14.42
N LEU A 376 5.13 3.43 -14.69
CA LEU A 376 4.03 2.92 -13.89
C LEU A 376 3.02 2.24 -14.79
N PHE A 377 2.78 0.95 -14.57
CA PHE A 377 1.73 0.20 -15.25
C PHE A 377 0.44 0.25 -14.42
N SER A 378 -0.72 0.38 -15.08
CA SER A 378 -2.01 0.18 -14.42
C SER A 378 -2.88 -0.80 -15.21
N PRO A 379 -3.25 -1.96 -14.65
CA PRO A 379 -4.23 -2.85 -15.26
C PRO A 379 -5.60 -2.19 -15.45
N TYR A 380 -5.91 -1.19 -14.62
CA TYR A 380 -7.25 -0.62 -14.46
C TYR A 380 -7.43 0.76 -15.08
N GLY A 381 -6.32 1.47 -15.34
CA GLY A 381 -6.34 2.87 -15.74
C GLY A 381 -6.84 3.79 -14.62
N GLY A 382 -7.03 5.07 -14.94
CA GLY A 382 -7.60 6.04 -14.01
C GLY A 382 -7.02 7.45 -14.15
N ASN A 383 -7.62 8.40 -13.42
CA ASN A 383 -7.07 9.74 -13.26
C ASN A 383 -5.66 9.69 -12.66
N ILE A 384 -4.79 10.59 -13.13
CA ILE A 384 -3.42 10.70 -12.69
C ILE A 384 -3.33 11.80 -11.64
N TYR A 385 -2.69 11.50 -10.51
CA TYR A 385 -2.47 12.43 -9.41
C TYR A 385 -1.01 12.47 -8.99
N LEU A 386 -0.59 13.62 -8.48
CA LEU A 386 0.70 13.79 -7.83
C LEU A 386 0.50 14.01 -6.34
N GLU A 387 1.10 13.17 -5.51
CA GLU A 387 1.08 13.31 -4.05
C GLU A 387 2.37 14.00 -3.61
N SER A 388 2.21 15.18 -3.03
CA SER A 388 3.32 16.07 -2.64
C SER A 388 3.89 15.72 -1.26
N PRO A 389 5.18 15.99 -1.01
CA PRO A 389 5.77 15.85 0.31
C PRO A 389 5.21 16.87 1.31
N GLU A 390 5.50 16.68 2.61
CA GLU A 390 5.08 17.61 3.67
C GLU A 390 5.70 19.01 3.54
N LYS A 391 6.90 19.10 2.97
CA LYS A 391 7.64 20.34 2.81
C LYS A 391 7.25 21.04 1.51
N PRO A 392 7.31 22.40 1.47
CA PRO A 392 7.14 23.14 0.23
C PRO A 392 8.08 22.62 -0.86
N SER A 393 7.52 22.33 -2.04
CA SER A 393 8.25 21.68 -3.12
C SER A 393 7.68 22.06 -4.48
N LEU A 394 8.57 22.29 -5.44
CA LEU A 394 8.25 22.56 -6.84
C LEU A 394 8.61 21.33 -7.67
N LEU A 395 7.61 20.77 -8.36
CA LEU A 395 7.77 19.64 -9.25
C LEU A 395 7.49 20.08 -10.69
N SER A 396 8.35 19.69 -11.62
CA SER A 396 8.12 19.83 -13.06
C SER A 396 8.45 18.50 -13.74
N ILE A 397 7.45 17.91 -14.39
CA ILE A 397 7.54 16.58 -15.00
C ILE A 397 6.81 16.55 -16.35
N THR A 398 7.29 15.69 -17.23
CA THR A 398 6.59 15.29 -18.45
C THR A 398 5.90 13.95 -18.21
N LEU A 399 4.60 13.89 -18.50
CA LEU A 399 3.79 12.67 -18.57
C LEU A 399 3.66 12.24 -20.03
N GLU A 400 3.81 10.96 -20.32
CA GLU A 400 3.58 10.37 -21.65
C GLU A 400 2.56 9.24 -21.57
N ASN A 401 1.93 8.92 -22.70
CA ASN A 401 0.83 7.94 -22.81
C ASN A 401 -0.43 8.32 -22.02
N VAL A 402 -0.72 9.61 -21.95
CA VAL A 402 -1.87 10.13 -21.22
C VAL A 402 -2.97 10.63 -22.13
N VAL A 403 -4.17 10.73 -21.59
CA VAL A 403 -5.36 11.26 -22.24
C VAL A 403 -5.86 12.44 -21.42
N GLU A 404 -6.37 13.51 -22.05
CA GLU A 404 -6.99 14.61 -21.30
C GLU A 404 -8.25 14.12 -20.56
N ALA A 405 -8.41 14.55 -19.31
CA ALA A 405 -9.57 14.26 -18.48
C ALA A 405 -10.33 15.56 -18.17
N PRO A 406 -11.68 15.52 -18.03
CA PRO A 406 -12.43 16.69 -17.63
C PRO A 406 -11.97 17.23 -16.29
N TRP A 407 -11.48 18.47 -16.28
CA TRP A 407 -10.95 19.08 -15.07
C TRP A 407 -11.37 20.54 -14.94
N PHE A 408 -12.00 20.84 -13.82
CA PHE A 408 -12.45 22.17 -13.45
C PHE A 408 -11.93 22.50 -12.05
N ASP A 409 -11.28 23.64 -11.88
CA ASP A 409 -10.78 24.09 -10.58
C ASP A 409 -11.03 25.59 -10.41
N LEU A 410 -11.89 25.95 -9.43
CA LEU A 410 -12.25 27.34 -9.13
C LEU A 410 -11.05 28.22 -8.78
N THR A 411 -9.94 27.63 -8.38
CA THR A 411 -8.71 28.33 -8.01
C THR A 411 -7.76 28.55 -9.20
N LYS A 412 -8.08 27.96 -10.36
CA LYS A 412 -7.25 27.96 -11.58
C LYS A 412 -8.03 28.54 -12.76
N PRO A 413 -7.90 29.86 -13.05
CA PRO A 413 -8.65 30.54 -14.10
C PRO A 413 -8.57 29.87 -15.48
N GLU A 414 -7.44 29.25 -15.80
CA GLU A 414 -7.22 28.52 -17.04
C GLU A 414 -8.18 27.34 -17.22
N THR A 415 -8.49 26.61 -16.14
CA THR A 415 -9.43 25.48 -16.17
C THR A 415 -10.87 25.97 -16.31
N VAL A 416 -11.22 27.07 -15.63
CA VAL A 416 -12.55 27.67 -15.68
C VAL A 416 -12.85 28.22 -17.08
N ASN A 417 -11.90 28.95 -17.67
CA ASN A 417 -12.06 29.55 -18.98
C ASN A 417 -12.14 28.50 -20.10
N ASN A 418 -11.44 27.37 -19.95
CA ASN A 418 -11.43 26.29 -20.93
C ASN A 418 -12.51 25.22 -20.69
N TRP A 419 -13.39 25.41 -19.70
CA TRP A 419 -14.31 24.36 -19.26
C TRP A 419 -15.20 23.79 -20.37
N GLN A 420 -15.69 24.63 -21.27
CA GLN A 420 -16.56 24.19 -22.38
C GLN A 420 -15.88 23.19 -23.33
N VAL A 421 -14.55 23.20 -23.39
CA VAL A 421 -13.75 22.23 -24.16
C VAL A 421 -13.36 21.07 -23.26
N SER A 422 -12.82 21.35 -22.06
CA SER A 422 -12.34 20.31 -21.14
C SER A 422 -13.45 19.36 -20.67
N CYS A 423 -14.70 19.82 -20.55
CA CYS A 423 -15.82 18.94 -20.17
C CYS A 423 -16.09 17.83 -21.19
N GLN A 424 -15.59 17.97 -22.42
CA GLN A 424 -15.70 16.99 -23.51
C GLN A 424 -14.44 16.13 -23.65
N SER A 425 -13.42 16.33 -22.80
CA SER A 425 -12.20 15.54 -22.84
C SER A 425 -12.50 14.05 -22.60
N PRO A 426 -11.80 13.13 -23.30
CA PRO A 426 -12.21 11.72 -23.36
C PRO A 426 -11.95 10.91 -22.08
N GLY A 427 -11.18 11.42 -21.10
CA GLY A 427 -10.94 10.75 -19.82
C GLY A 427 -12.24 10.33 -19.12
N LEU A 428 -12.26 9.13 -18.53
CA LEU A 428 -13.49 8.48 -18.06
C LEU A 428 -14.00 9.02 -16.72
N TRP A 429 -13.17 9.78 -16.00
CA TRP A 429 -13.50 10.40 -14.72
C TRP A 429 -13.17 11.89 -14.74
N ALA A 430 -14.10 12.70 -14.27
CA ALA A 430 -14.00 14.14 -14.13
C ALA A 430 -13.54 14.52 -12.72
N GLU A 431 -12.79 15.62 -12.64
CA GLU A 431 -12.37 16.27 -11.39
C GLU A 431 -12.93 17.69 -11.32
N LEU A 432 -13.77 17.95 -10.33
CA LEU A 432 -14.41 19.25 -10.09
C LEU A 432 -13.96 19.78 -8.73
N ALA A 433 -13.02 20.70 -8.73
CA ALA A 433 -12.39 21.26 -7.54
C ALA A 433 -12.94 22.64 -7.16
N GLY A 434 -13.43 22.74 -5.93
CA GLY A 434 -13.58 23.99 -5.21
C GLY A 434 -12.30 24.35 -4.46
N ARG A 435 -12.40 25.30 -3.53
CA ARG A 435 -11.31 25.71 -2.62
C ARG A 435 -11.09 24.71 -1.49
N HIS A 436 -12.12 23.98 -1.10
CA HIS A 436 -12.12 23.15 0.11
C HIS A 436 -12.58 21.72 -0.11
N ILE A 437 -13.13 21.41 -1.29
CA ILE A 437 -13.63 20.09 -1.65
C ILE A 437 -13.38 19.82 -3.13
N ILE A 438 -13.16 18.55 -3.46
CA ILE A 438 -13.04 18.07 -4.83
C ILE A 438 -14.06 16.95 -5.02
N PHE A 439 -14.83 17.00 -6.11
CA PHE A 439 -15.71 15.93 -6.54
C PHE A 439 -15.09 15.17 -7.71
N THR A 440 -14.87 13.88 -7.51
CA THR A 440 -14.43 12.95 -8.55
C THR A 440 -15.62 12.08 -8.97
N LEU A 441 -16.00 12.12 -10.24
CA LEU A 441 -17.20 11.42 -10.74
C LEU A 441 -17.03 10.95 -12.20
N PRO A 442 -17.77 9.93 -12.66
CA PRO A 442 -17.68 9.49 -14.05
C PRO A 442 -18.01 10.62 -15.01
N SER A 443 -17.22 10.79 -16.08
CA SER A 443 -17.40 11.87 -17.06
C SER A 443 -18.77 11.82 -17.74
N THR A 444 -19.41 10.65 -17.79
CA THR A 444 -20.78 10.45 -18.30
C THR A 444 -21.85 11.22 -17.53
N CYS A 445 -21.54 11.71 -16.31
CA CYS A 445 -22.42 12.58 -15.55
C CYS A 445 -22.37 14.06 -16.01
N LEU A 446 -21.36 14.45 -16.79
CA LEU A 446 -21.23 15.80 -17.34
C LEU A 446 -22.10 15.93 -18.60
N LYS A 447 -23.34 16.39 -18.42
CA LYS A 447 -24.25 16.68 -19.53
C LYS A 447 -23.82 17.93 -20.29
N ASP A 448 -24.28 18.08 -21.54
CA ASP A 448 -24.06 19.28 -22.33
C ASP A 448 -24.45 20.55 -21.55
N GLY A 449 -23.55 21.54 -21.55
CA GLY A 449 -23.73 22.80 -20.83
C GLY A 449 -23.62 22.71 -19.31
N PHE A 450 -23.23 21.57 -18.74
CA PHE A 450 -23.01 21.44 -17.30
C PHE A 450 -21.97 22.47 -16.83
N ASN A 451 -22.30 23.26 -15.82
CA ASN A 451 -21.41 24.24 -15.22
C ASN A 451 -21.30 23.97 -13.70
N PRO A 452 -20.13 23.58 -13.19
CA PRO A 452 -19.97 23.21 -11.79
C PRO A 452 -19.83 24.41 -10.84
N THR A 453 -19.72 25.65 -11.36
CA THR A 453 -19.34 26.84 -10.56
C THR A 453 -20.24 27.05 -9.34
N GLU A 454 -21.56 27.13 -9.54
CA GLU A 454 -22.49 27.40 -8.43
C GLU A 454 -22.51 26.27 -7.39
N MET A 455 -22.45 25.02 -7.86
CA MET A 455 -22.41 23.83 -7.02
C MET A 455 -21.14 23.81 -6.15
N LEU A 456 -19.97 24.06 -6.75
CA LEU A 456 -18.71 24.08 -6.04
C LEU A 456 -18.65 25.24 -5.04
N MET A 457 -19.11 26.44 -5.42
CA MET A 457 -19.19 27.58 -4.50
C MET A 457 -20.15 27.33 -3.34
N PHE A 458 -21.24 26.60 -3.56
CA PHE A 458 -22.15 26.19 -2.49
C PHE A 458 -21.44 25.23 -1.51
N TRP A 459 -20.81 24.17 -2.01
CA TRP A 459 -20.14 23.19 -1.15
C TRP A 459 -18.92 23.77 -0.43
N ASP A 460 -18.14 24.66 -1.06
CA ASP A 460 -17.06 25.38 -0.40
C ASP A 460 -17.55 26.15 0.83
N LYS A 461 -18.71 26.83 0.72
CA LYS A 461 -19.33 27.53 1.86
C LYS A 461 -19.72 26.55 2.96
N ILE A 462 -20.29 25.39 2.62
CA ILE A 462 -20.68 24.37 3.60
C ILE A 462 -19.45 23.84 4.35
N VAL A 463 -18.37 23.49 3.64
CA VAL A 463 -17.14 23.00 4.26
C VAL A 463 -16.52 24.09 5.14
N GLN A 464 -16.46 25.32 4.64
CA GLN A 464 -15.93 26.46 5.40
C GLN A 464 -16.70 26.69 6.70
N VAL A 465 -18.04 26.73 6.66
CA VAL A 465 -18.88 26.89 7.85
C VAL A 465 -18.64 25.74 8.85
N THR A 466 -18.57 24.51 8.36
CA THR A 466 -18.31 23.33 9.18
C THR A 466 -16.97 23.45 9.92
N CYS A 467 -15.88 23.74 9.19
CA CYS A 467 -14.56 23.94 9.79
C CYS A 467 -14.53 25.08 10.81
N ASN A 468 -15.24 26.19 10.54
CA ASN A 468 -15.32 27.32 11.46
C ASN A 468 -16.05 26.96 12.76
N ILE A 469 -17.17 26.23 12.69
CA ILE A 469 -17.92 25.77 13.87
C ILE A 469 -17.06 24.84 14.72
N PHE A 470 -16.39 23.87 14.10
CA PHE A 470 -15.48 22.96 14.82
C PHE A 470 -14.32 23.72 15.47
N SER A 471 -13.76 24.72 14.78
CA SER A 471 -12.69 25.56 15.33
C SER A 471 -13.16 26.34 16.55
N LEU A 472 -14.35 26.97 16.48
CA LEU A 472 -14.94 27.66 17.64
C LEU A 472 -15.21 26.71 18.80
N HIS A 473 -15.73 25.50 18.52
CA HIS A 473 -15.95 24.50 19.55
C HIS A 473 -14.63 24.07 20.21
N ALA A 474 -13.60 23.75 19.43
CA ALA A 474 -12.30 23.37 19.94
C ALA A 474 -11.65 24.49 20.78
N MET A 475 -11.73 25.74 20.32
CA MET A 475 -11.21 26.89 21.09
C MET A 475 -11.95 27.06 22.43
N HIS A 476 -13.25 26.78 22.47
CA HIS A 476 -14.01 26.80 23.71
C HIS A 476 -13.64 25.65 24.64
N THR A 477 -13.64 24.41 24.15
CA THR A 477 -13.43 23.23 24.99
C THR A 477 -11.99 23.02 25.42
N ILE A 478 -11.02 23.40 24.58
CA ILE A 478 -9.59 23.15 24.81
C ILE A 478 -8.90 24.40 25.37
N VAL A 479 -9.18 25.57 24.80
CA VAL A 479 -8.48 26.83 25.13
C VAL A 479 -9.28 27.67 26.12
N GLY A 480 -10.57 27.38 26.35
CA GLY A 480 -11.44 28.15 27.24
C GLY A 480 -11.88 29.50 26.65
N ILE A 481 -11.73 29.70 25.33
CA ILE A 481 -12.20 30.92 24.65
C ILE A 481 -13.66 30.73 24.32
N ASP A 482 -14.53 31.49 24.98
CA ASP A 482 -15.95 31.56 24.63
C ASP A 482 -16.12 31.90 23.12
N PRO A 483 -16.86 31.07 22.35
CA PRO A 483 -17.06 31.28 20.92
C PRO A 483 -17.53 32.69 20.58
N TRP A 484 -18.36 33.30 21.42
CA TRP A 484 -18.93 34.64 21.21
C TRP A 484 -17.91 35.76 21.39
N HIS A 485 -16.80 35.48 22.10
CA HIS A 485 -15.68 36.38 22.27
C HIS A 485 -14.52 36.06 21.33
N HIS A 486 -14.64 35.03 20.49
CA HIS A 486 -13.58 34.61 19.58
C HIS A 486 -13.29 35.72 18.55
N PRO A 487 -12.02 36.18 18.41
CA PRO A 487 -11.67 37.31 17.54
C PRO A 487 -12.09 37.13 16.07
N TRP A 488 -12.01 35.90 15.55
CA TRP A 488 -12.48 35.61 14.19
C TRP A 488 -13.99 35.78 14.05
N LEU A 489 -14.81 35.24 14.99
CA LEU A 489 -16.28 35.37 14.92
C LEU A 489 -16.69 36.83 15.05
N ARG A 490 -15.94 37.61 15.83
CA ARG A 490 -16.17 39.06 15.97
C ARG A 490 -16.14 39.80 14.64
N ASN A 491 -15.22 39.41 13.75
CA ASN A 491 -15.11 40.03 12.44
C ASN A 491 -16.21 39.60 11.46
N GLN A 492 -16.95 38.52 11.77
CA GLN A 492 -18.04 38.00 10.94
C GLN A 492 -19.43 38.51 11.38
N TRP A 493 -19.54 39.21 12.52
CA TRP A 493 -20.84 39.58 13.08
C TRP A 493 -21.74 40.38 12.13
N LYS A 494 -21.17 41.29 11.33
CA LYS A 494 -21.94 42.07 10.35
C LYS A 494 -22.65 41.15 9.34
N ASP A 495 -21.93 40.17 8.82
CA ASP A 495 -22.44 39.26 7.81
C ASP A 495 -23.44 38.26 8.41
N ILE A 496 -23.18 37.78 9.63
CA ILE A 496 -24.11 36.91 10.36
C ILE A 496 -25.41 37.67 10.68
N HIS A 497 -25.31 38.92 11.12
CA HIS A 497 -26.47 39.75 11.41
C HIS A 497 -27.33 39.98 10.15
N GLN A 498 -26.69 40.28 9.02
CA GLN A 498 -27.38 40.42 7.73
C GLN A 498 -28.04 39.10 7.28
N TYR A 499 -27.35 37.97 7.44
CA TYR A 499 -27.89 36.65 7.10
C TYR A 499 -29.11 36.30 7.94
N LEU A 500 -29.04 36.45 9.27
CA LEU A 500 -30.16 36.14 10.17
C LEU A 500 -31.40 37.00 9.87
N LYS A 501 -31.19 38.26 9.46
CA LYS A 501 -32.28 39.14 9.05
C LYS A 501 -32.99 38.63 7.80
N VAL A 502 -32.23 38.25 6.76
CA VAL A 502 -32.77 37.70 5.51
C VAL A 502 -33.40 36.32 5.72
N PHE A 503 -32.75 35.45 6.49
CA PHE A 503 -33.26 34.13 6.83
C PHE A 503 -34.60 34.22 7.56
N ARG A 504 -34.72 35.14 8.52
CA ARG A 504 -35.98 35.39 9.24
C ARG A 504 -37.09 35.89 8.33
N GLU A 505 -36.78 36.77 7.37
CA GLU A 505 -37.75 37.24 6.37
C GLU A 505 -38.23 36.10 5.47
N TYR A 506 -37.31 35.23 5.04
CA TYR A 506 -37.62 34.01 4.27
C TYR A 506 -38.45 33.00 5.07
N GLU A 507 -38.04 32.67 6.30
CA GLU A 507 -38.72 31.71 7.15
C GLU A 507 -40.15 32.17 7.47
N ARG A 508 -40.35 33.46 7.76
CA ARG A 508 -41.70 34.04 7.96
C ARG A 508 -42.59 33.95 6.73
N ALA A 509 -42.00 34.01 5.53
CA ALA A 509 -42.74 33.90 4.27
C ALA A 509 -43.13 32.44 3.96
N VAL A 510 -42.31 31.46 4.36
CA VAL A 510 -42.54 30.03 4.08
C VAL A 510 -43.31 29.32 5.20
N ASN A 511 -43.02 29.65 6.45
CA ASN A 511 -43.60 29.07 7.66
C ASN A 511 -43.96 30.20 8.66
N PRO A 512 -45.22 30.70 8.68
CA PRO A 512 -45.63 31.73 9.62
C PRO A 512 -45.39 31.25 11.07
N PRO A 513 -44.53 31.93 11.85
CA PRO A 513 -44.14 31.44 13.16
C PRO A 513 -45.28 31.53 14.17
N SER A 514 -45.35 30.58 15.11
CA SER A 514 -46.18 30.73 16.30
C SER A 514 -45.66 31.87 17.19
N ASP A 515 -46.51 32.46 18.03
CA ASP A 515 -46.15 33.55 18.95
C ASP A 515 -44.93 33.25 19.84
N ASN A 516 -44.68 31.97 20.14
CA ASN A 516 -43.50 31.54 20.92
C ASN A 516 -42.21 31.53 20.09
N GLN A 517 -42.27 31.06 18.84
CA GLN A 517 -41.13 31.09 17.93
C GLN A 517 -40.73 32.55 17.65
N ASP A 518 -41.71 33.41 17.42
CA ASP A 518 -41.49 34.83 17.10
C ASP A 518 -40.89 35.62 18.28
N LYS A 519 -41.11 35.17 19.52
CA LYS A 519 -40.44 35.69 20.73
C LYS A 519 -38.99 35.20 20.86
N ILE A 520 -38.72 33.94 20.52
CA ILE A 520 -37.36 33.36 20.54
C ILE A 520 -36.49 34.08 19.51
N ASP A 521 -37.00 34.27 18.29
CA ASP A 521 -36.28 34.94 17.21
C ASP A 521 -35.96 36.40 17.55
N ARG A 522 -36.90 37.13 18.17
CA ARG A 522 -36.64 38.50 18.67
C ARG A 522 -35.55 38.53 19.73
N LYS A 523 -35.52 37.53 20.63
CA LYS A 523 -34.46 37.41 21.63
C LYS A 523 -33.10 37.13 20.98
N ILE A 524 -33.04 36.25 19.99
CA ILE A 524 -31.80 35.95 19.25
C ILE A 524 -31.31 37.23 18.56
N VAL A 525 -32.15 37.93 17.80
CA VAL A 525 -31.75 39.19 17.13
C VAL A 525 -31.32 40.26 18.12
N SER A 526 -32.04 40.44 19.23
CA SER A 526 -31.67 41.39 20.29
C SER A 526 -30.34 41.03 20.98
N LEU A 527 -30.05 39.74 21.13
CA LEU A 527 -28.77 39.26 21.66
C LEU A 527 -27.64 39.62 20.68
N PHE A 528 -27.84 39.40 19.38
CA PHE A 528 -26.89 39.77 18.33
C PHE A 528 -26.67 41.30 18.24
N ASP A 529 -27.72 42.11 18.36
CA ASP A 529 -27.63 43.57 18.42
C ASP A 529 -26.83 44.08 19.63
N SER A 530 -26.87 43.34 20.74
CA SER A 530 -26.09 43.68 21.95
C SER A 530 -24.62 43.28 21.84
N LEU A 531 -24.31 42.21 21.09
CA LEU A 531 -22.95 41.70 20.87
C LEU A 531 -22.20 42.48 19.76
N THR A 532 -22.91 43.30 18.99
CA THR A 532 -22.36 44.10 17.87
C THR A 532 -22.14 45.58 18.20
N ARG A 533 -22.53 46.03 19.39
CA ARG A 533 -22.22 47.35 19.96
C ARG A 533 -21.03 47.24 20.90
#